data_AF-A0A956YDH2-F1
#
_entry.id   AF-A0A956YDH2-F1
#
_cell.length_a   1.000
_cell.length_b   1.000
_cell.length_c   1.000
_cell.angle_alpha   90.00
_cell.angle_beta   90.00
_cell.angle_gamma   90.00
#
_symmetry.space_group_name_H-M   'P 1'
#
loop_
_entity.id
_entity.type
_entity.pdbx_description
1 polymer ?
#
loop_
_entity_poly.entity_id
_entity_poly.type
_entity_poly.pdbx_seq_one_letter_code
_entity_poly.pdbx_strand_id
1 'polypeptide(L)'
;MGTIGAAGGAADQPQQPGGERETVAAQKVMVATQWQLMWWRFRKHKLAMVSAVVIIFFYTIVIFADFFAYSDPLRDNAELLLLPPQRIHLFDEGRFKPHVYGFTGKRDPQTFKKVYTQDPNIKIYLIFFAEGFEYNLFGFIPTNR
;
A
#
# COMPACT_ATOMS: atom_id res chain seq x y z
N MET A 1 28.86 57.30 73.22
CA MET A 1 29.50 56.02 72.83
C MET A 1 28.43 55.22 72.09
N GLY A 2 28.33 55.23 70.76
CA GLY A 2 29.28 54.68 69.78
C GLY A 2 29.26 53.14 69.88
N THR A 3 28.94 52.32 68.88
CA THR A 3 28.92 52.45 67.41
C THR A 3 28.20 51.26 66.75
N ILE A 4 27.46 51.52 65.66
CA ILE A 4 27.46 50.86 64.33
C ILE A 4 27.63 49.32 64.23
N GLY A 5 26.73 48.66 63.49
CA GLY A 5 27.04 47.38 62.82
C GLY A 5 25.91 46.70 62.02
N ALA A 6 25.86 46.97 60.71
CA ALA A 6 25.45 46.10 59.58
C ALA A 6 24.06 45.41 59.63
N ALA A 7 23.07 45.62 58.75
CA ALA A 7 23.01 45.68 57.28
C ALA A 7 23.54 44.41 56.57
N GLY A 8 22.63 43.66 55.92
CA GLY A 8 22.92 42.61 54.93
C GLY A 8 22.77 41.18 55.48
N GLY A 9 22.01 40.28 54.87
CA GLY A 9 21.29 40.36 53.62
C GLY A 9 20.34 39.18 53.47
N ALA A 10 19.32 39.39 52.64
CA ALA A 10 18.53 38.34 52.04
C ALA A 10 19.48 37.45 51.21
N ALA A 11 19.84 36.29 51.76
CA ALA A 11 20.45 35.23 50.99
C ALA A 11 19.33 34.49 50.26
N ASP A 12 19.03 35.01 49.07
CA ASP A 12 18.33 34.35 47.98
C ASP A 12 19.02 33.00 47.72
N GLN A 13 18.47 31.92 48.27
CA GLN A 13 18.92 30.57 47.94
C GLN A 13 18.43 30.23 46.53
N PRO A 14 19.30 29.78 45.61
CA PRO A 14 18.88 29.46 44.27
C PRO A 14 17.94 28.24 44.30
N GLN A 15 16.66 28.50 44.06
CA GLN A 15 15.65 27.49 43.77
C GLN A 15 16.11 26.68 42.56
N GLN A 16 16.60 25.46 42.77
CA GLN A 16 16.95 24.56 41.68
C GLN A 16 15.66 24.09 41.00
N PRO A 17 15.42 24.41 39.71
CA PRO A 17 14.18 24.05 39.02
C PRO A 17 14.16 22.59 38.52
N GLY A 18 14.90 21.69 39.18
CA GLY A 18 15.15 20.31 38.72
C GLY A 18 14.17 19.26 39.24
N GLY A 19 13.67 19.40 40.48
CA GLY A 19 12.90 18.34 41.17
C GLY A 19 11.44 18.17 40.73
N GLU A 20 10.80 19.23 40.22
CA GLU A 20 9.40 19.14 39.75
C GLU A 20 9.27 18.28 38.47
N ARG A 21 10.32 18.22 37.64
CA ARG A 21 10.28 17.44 36.39
C ARG A 21 10.35 15.93 36.64
N GLU A 22 11.11 15.49 37.64
CA GLU A 22 11.22 14.07 37.99
C GLU A 22 9.95 13.55 38.66
N THR A 23 9.34 14.34 39.55
CA THR A 23 8.11 13.97 40.26
C THR A 23 6.89 13.90 39.35
N VAL A 24 6.73 14.86 38.42
CA VAL A 24 5.64 14.86 37.43
C VAL A 24 5.81 13.71 36.43
N ALA A 25 7.04 13.40 36.01
CA ALA A 25 7.30 12.26 35.13
C ALA A 25 6.98 10.92 35.82
N ALA A 26 7.34 10.76 37.10
CA ALA A 26 7.02 9.56 37.89
C ALA A 26 5.52 9.40 38.14
N GLN A 27 4.80 10.48 38.44
CA GLN A 27 3.35 10.46 38.66
C GLN A 27 2.59 10.09 37.38
N LYS A 28 3.06 10.54 36.22
CA LYS A 28 2.48 10.19 34.91
C LYS A 28 2.68 8.72 34.54
N VAL A 29 3.73 8.07 35.05
CA VAL A 29 3.98 6.62 34.89
C VAL A 29 3.06 5.80 35.79
N MET A 30 2.69 6.28 36.99
CA MET A 30 1.81 5.57 37.93
C MET A 30 0.33 5.58 37.53
N VAL A 31 -0.13 6.58 36.78
CA VAL A 31 -1.53 6.68 36.28
C VAL A 31 -1.70 6.04 34.90
N ALA A 32 -0.59 5.63 34.27
CA ALA A 32 -0.63 5.08 32.92
C ALA A 32 -1.21 3.65 32.91
N THR A 33 -2.16 3.41 32.01
CA THR A 33 -2.77 2.10 31.79
C THR A 33 -1.68 1.08 31.40
N GLN A 34 -1.77 -0.17 31.84
CA GLN A 34 -0.77 -1.23 31.55
C GLN A 34 -0.36 -1.31 30.06
N TRP A 35 -1.30 -1.00 29.16
CA TRP A 35 -1.07 -0.89 27.71
C TRP A 35 -0.07 0.20 27.31
N GLN A 36 -0.07 1.34 27.98
CA GLN A 36 0.84 2.46 27.73
C GLN A 36 2.28 2.10 28.13
N LEU A 37 2.46 1.40 29.26
CA LEU A 37 3.76 0.87 29.68
C LEU A 37 4.31 -0.16 28.67
N MET A 38 3.44 -1.05 28.17
CA MET A 38 3.80 -1.99 27.10
C MET A 38 4.22 -1.28 25.82
N TRP A 39 3.46 -0.28 25.36
CA TRP A 39 3.76 0.48 24.15
C TRP A 39 5.09 1.24 24.26
N TRP A 40 5.37 1.87 25.40
CA TRP A 40 6.65 2.56 25.62
C TRP A 40 7.84 1.61 25.62
N ARG A 41 7.69 0.40 26.18
CA ARG A 41 8.74 -0.62 26.12
C ARG A 41 8.92 -1.16 24.69
N PHE A 42 7.82 -1.41 23.98
CA PHE A 42 7.84 -1.84 22.57
C PHE A 42 8.55 -0.83 21.66
N ARG A 43 8.26 0.47 21.83
CA ARG A 43 8.85 1.54 21.02
C ARG A 43 10.35 1.74 21.24
N LYS A 44 10.91 1.26 22.35
CA LYS A 44 12.37 1.29 22.61
C LYS A 44 13.13 0.26 21.75
N HIS A 45 12.47 -0.81 21.29
CA HIS A 45 13.11 -1.83 20.46
C HIS A 45 13.03 -1.46 18.98
N LYS A 46 14.17 -1.03 18.40
CA LYS A 46 14.26 -0.65 16.98
C LYS A 46 13.84 -1.79 16.04
N LEU A 47 14.22 -3.04 16.35
CA LEU A 47 13.85 -4.21 15.56
C LEU A 47 12.33 -4.43 15.52
N ALA A 48 11.68 -4.32 16.68
CA ALA A 48 10.23 -4.50 16.80
C ALA A 48 9.46 -3.42 16.04
N MET A 49 9.94 -2.18 16.06
CA MET A 49 9.36 -1.07 15.29
C MET A 49 9.50 -1.26 13.77
N VAL A 50 10.64 -1.75 13.30
CA VAL A 50 10.83 -2.06 11.87
C VAL A 50 9.87 -3.15 11.43
N SER A 51 9.76 -4.24 12.20
CA SER A 51 8.80 -5.31 11.91
C SER A 51 7.36 -4.81 11.90
N ALA A 52 6.98 -3.93 12.84
CA ALA A 52 5.65 -3.33 12.85
C ALA A 52 5.36 -2.52 11.58
N VAL A 53 6.32 -1.73 11.09
CA VAL A 53 6.18 -0.96 9.85
C VAL A 53 6.00 -1.89 8.65
N VAL A 54 6.81 -2.96 8.56
CA VAL A 54 6.71 -3.95 7.48
C VAL A 54 5.34 -4.65 7.48
N ILE A 55 4.83 -5.01 8.65
CA ILE A 55 3.50 -5.61 8.80
C ILE A 55 2.42 -4.64 8.32
N ILE A 56 2.45 -3.38 8.77
CA ILE A 56 1.49 -2.34 8.35
C ILE A 56 1.51 -2.16 6.83
N PHE A 57 2.71 -2.17 6.22
CA PHE A 57 2.87 -2.06 4.79
C PHE A 57 2.18 -3.21 4.04
N PHE A 58 2.40 -4.47 4.46
CA PHE A 58 1.72 -5.61 3.84
C PHE A 58 0.22 -5.57 4.01
N TYR A 59 -0.29 -5.21 5.20
CA TYR A 59 -1.73 -5.05 5.39
C TYR A 59 -2.32 -3.94 4.52
N THR A 60 -1.58 -2.86 4.29
CA THR A 60 -2.00 -1.81 3.35
C THR A 60 -2.13 -2.37 1.94
N ILE A 61 -1.16 -3.16 1.46
CA ILE A 61 -1.25 -3.82 0.16
C ILE A 61 -2.47 -4.74 0.07
N VAL A 62 -2.74 -5.54 1.11
CA VAL A 62 -3.90 -6.45 1.13
C VAL A 62 -5.21 -5.68 1.06
N ILE A 63 -5.33 -4.58 1.79
CA ILE A 63 -6.52 -3.73 1.79
C ILE A 63 -6.75 -3.10 0.40
N PHE A 64 -5.68 -2.71 -0.29
CA PHE A 64 -5.74 -2.16 -1.64
C PHE A 64 -5.52 -3.23 -2.72
N ALA A 65 -5.67 -4.52 -2.41
CA ALA A 65 -5.35 -5.60 -3.33
C ALA A 65 -6.21 -5.55 -4.60
N ASP A 66 -7.50 -5.22 -4.45
CA ASP A 66 -8.42 -5.11 -5.59
C ASP A 66 -8.06 -3.95 -6.54
N PHE A 67 -7.44 -2.88 -6.02
CA PHE A 67 -6.92 -1.79 -6.86
C PHE A 67 -5.68 -2.20 -7.66
N PHE A 68 -4.82 -3.05 -7.07
CA PHE A 68 -3.61 -3.55 -7.72
C PHE A 68 -3.86 -4.75 -8.65
N ALA A 69 -4.98 -5.45 -8.51
CA ALA A 69 -5.34 -6.57 -9.36
C ALA A 69 -5.48 -6.12 -10.82
N TYR A 70 -4.80 -6.81 -11.73
CA TYR A 70 -4.82 -6.53 -13.18
C TYR A 70 -6.03 -7.17 -13.88
N SER A 71 -6.52 -8.28 -13.33
CA SER A 71 -7.62 -9.04 -13.90
C SER A 71 -8.48 -9.62 -12.79
N ASP A 72 -9.77 -9.73 -13.08
CA ASP A 72 -10.74 -10.40 -12.24
C ASP A 72 -10.31 -11.86 -11.99
N PRO A 73 -10.05 -12.26 -10.73
CA PRO A 73 -9.58 -13.61 -10.41
C PRO A 73 -10.66 -14.68 -10.62
N LEU A 74 -11.94 -14.29 -10.74
CA LEU A 74 -13.05 -15.20 -10.99
C LEU A 74 -13.37 -15.34 -12.50
N ARG A 75 -12.79 -14.50 -13.35
CA ARG A 75 -12.92 -14.62 -14.80
C ARG A 75 -11.90 -15.59 -15.36
N ASP A 76 -12.39 -16.77 -15.75
CA ASP A 76 -11.61 -17.70 -16.56
C ASP A 76 -11.64 -17.30 -18.04
N ASN A 77 -10.46 -17.19 -18.65
CA ASN A 77 -10.29 -16.95 -20.08
C ASN A 77 -9.94 -18.27 -20.79
N ALA A 78 -10.82 -19.27 -20.66
CA ALA A 78 -10.62 -20.60 -21.23
C ALA A 78 -10.37 -20.58 -22.76
N GLU A 79 -10.91 -19.58 -23.45
CA GLU A 79 -10.68 -19.40 -24.89
C GLU A 79 -9.27 -18.93 -25.25
N LEU A 80 -8.58 -18.26 -24.33
CA LEU A 80 -7.24 -17.71 -24.51
C LEU A 80 -6.12 -18.66 -24.03
N LEU A 81 -6.46 -19.72 -23.30
CA LEU A 81 -5.51 -20.61 -22.60
C LEU A 81 -4.42 -21.23 -23.50
N LEU A 82 -4.72 -21.42 -24.78
CA LEU A 82 -3.87 -22.10 -25.76
C LEU A 82 -3.42 -21.17 -26.89
N LEU A 83 -3.57 -19.85 -26.73
CA LEU A 83 -3.10 -18.90 -27.75
C LEU A 83 -1.57 -18.78 -27.71
N PRO A 84 -0.90 -18.77 -28.87
CA PRO A 84 0.50 -18.41 -28.93
C PRO A 84 0.68 -16.92 -28.56
N PRO A 85 1.86 -16.51 -28.06
CA PRO A 85 2.17 -15.11 -27.83
C PRO A 85 1.88 -14.24 -29.06
N GLN A 86 1.09 -13.19 -28.86
CA GLN A 86 0.66 -12.30 -29.95
C GLN A 86 1.68 -11.18 -30.19
N ARG A 87 1.96 -10.87 -31.46
CA ARG A 87 2.79 -9.71 -31.84
C ARG A 87 1.91 -8.45 -31.90
N ILE A 88 2.43 -7.36 -31.35
CA ILE A 88 1.77 -6.05 -31.38
C ILE A 88 2.22 -5.30 -32.65
N HIS A 89 1.25 -4.80 -33.41
CA HIS A 89 1.47 -3.95 -34.58
C HIS A 89 1.19 -2.50 -34.19
N LEU A 90 2.20 -1.63 -34.31
CA LEU A 90 2.10 -0.24 -33.82
C LEU A 90 1.46 0.72 -34.83
N PHE A 91 1.54 0.39 -36.12
CA PHE A 91 1.06 1.23 -37.21
C PHE A 91 -0.05 0.54 -37.98
N ASP A 92 -1.13 1.27 -38.22
CA ASP A 92 -2.24 0.86 -39.07
C ASP A 92 -2.50 1.99 -40.08
N GLU A 93 -2.34 1.70 -41.37
CA GLU A 93 -2.58 2.64 -42.48
C GLU A 93 -1.89 4.01 -42.30
N GLY A 94 -0.66 4.01 -41.80
CA GLY A 94 0.15 5.23 -41.61
C GLY A 94 -0.20 6.04 -40.35
N ARG A 95 -1.12 5.57 -39.51
CA ARG A 95 -1.41 6.16 -38.19
C ARG A 95 -0.85 5.29 -37.07
N PHE A 96 -0.38 5.92 -35.99
CA PHE A 96 0.05 5.22 -34.78
C PHE A 96 -1.19 4.69 -34.04
N LYS A 97 -1.52 3.42 -34.29
CA LYS A 97 -2.68 2.70 -33.74
C LYS A 97 -2.23 1.30 -33.34
N PRO A 98 -1.76 1.13 -32.09
CA PRO A 98 -1.35 -0.17 -31.59
C PRO A 98 -2.51 -1.18 -31.65
N HIS A 99 -2.31 -2.31 -32.32
CA HIS A 99 -3.32 -3.34 -32.48
C HIS A 99 -2.72 -4.75 -32.54
N VAL A 100 -3.55 -5.74 -32.26
CA VAL A 100 -3.26 -7.17 -32.44
C VAL A 100 -4.29 -7.78 -33.40
N TYR A 101 -3.88 -8.79 -34.16
CA TYR A 101 -4.82 -9.52 -35.01
C TYR A 101 -5.64 -10.51 -34.19
N GLY A 102 -6.92 -10.63 -34.55
CA GLY A 102 -7.82 -11.63 -33.99
C GLY A 102 -7.38 -13.04 -34.36
N PHE A 103 -7.79 -14.01 -33.54
CA PHE A 103 -7.56 -15.43 -33.81
C PHE A 103 -8.91 -16.11 -33.98
N THR A 104 -9.03 -16.93 -35.01
CA THR A 104 -10.15 -17.85 -35.16
C THR A 104 -9.70 -19.23 -34.73
N GLY A 105 -10.31 -19.75 -33.67
CA GLY A 105 -10.06 -21.11 -33.19
C GLY A 105 -10.97 -22.10 -33.91
N LYS A 106 -10.41 -22.94 -34.79
CA LYS A 106 -11.16 -24.05 -35.39
C LYS A 106 -10.72 -25.36 -34.73
N ARG A 107 -11.68 -26.24 -34.42
CA ARG A 107 -11.37 -27.61 -34.02
C ARG A 107 -11.06 -28.42 -35.26
N ASP A 108 -9.90 -29.07 -35.26
CA ASP A 108 -9.56 -30.05 -36.27
C ASP A 108 -10.48 -31.28 -36.09
N PRO A 109 -11.26 -31.69 -37.11
CA PRO A 109 -12.20 -32.82 -37.00
C PRO A 109 -11.52 -34.19 -36.83
N GLN A 110 -10.22 -34.31 -37.14
CA GLN A 110 -9.48 -35.57 -37.02
C GLN A 110 -8.77 -35.69 -35.66
N THR A 111 -8.18 -34.59 -35.17
CA THR A 111 -7.38 -34.61 -33.94
C THR A 111 -8.11 -34.02 -32.72
N PHE A 112 -9.27 -33.39 -32.93
CA PHE A 112 -10.03 -32.60 -31.95
C PHE A 112 -9.23 -31.49 -31.25
N LYS A 113 -8.00 -31.22 -31.72
CA LYS A 113 -7.17 -30.14 -31.20
C LYS A 113 -7.74 -28.81 -31.67
N LYS A 114 -7.75 -27.82 -30.76
CA LYS A 114 -8.11 -26.44 -31.09
C LYS A 114 -6.90 -25.80 -31.76
N VAL A 115 -7.00 -25.55 -33.06
CA VAL A 115 -5.96 -24.86 -33.84
C VAL A 115 -6.38 -23.41 -34.00
N TYR A 116 -5.50 -22.49 -33.59
CA TYR A 116 -5.73 -21.06 -33.72
C TYR A 116 -4.99 -20.54 -34.93
N THR A 117 -5.71 -19.88 -35.84
CA THR A 117 -5.13 -19.20 -37.00
C THR A 117 -5.39 -17.71 -36.87
N GLN A 118 -4.38 -16.90 -37.15
CA GLN A 118 -4.53 -15.44 -37.19
C GLN A 118 -5.46 -15.06 -38.34
N ASP A 119 -6.48 -14.25 -38.05
CA ASP A 119 -7.35 -13.65 -39.05
C ASP A 119 -7.02 -12.17 -39.18
N PRO A 120 -6.35 -11.75 -40.28
CA PRO A 120 -5.97 -10.35 -40.50
C PRO A 120 -7.16 -9.40 -40.65
N ASN A 121 -8.37 -9.92 -40.87
CA ASN A 121 -9.58 -9.10 -41.02
C ASN A 121 -10.12 -8.58 -39.69
N ILE A 122 -9.75 -9.22 -38.57
CA ILE A 122 -10.17 -8.82 -37.25
C ILE A 122 -9.00 -8.09 -36.58
N LYS A 123 -9.11 -6.78 -36.41
CA LYS A 123 -8.12 -5.96 -35.70
C LYS A 123 -8.67 -5.59 -34.32
N ILE A 124 -7.95 -5.98 -33.28
CA ILE A 124 -8.26 -5.61 -31.89
C ILE A 124 -7.29 -4.49 -31.50
N TYR A 125 -7.83 -3.29 -31.34
CA TYR A 125 -7.03 -2.11 -30.97
C TYR A 125 -6.73 -2.09 -29.47
N LEU A 126 -5.50 -1.73 -29.12
CA LEU A 126 -5.08 -1.57 -27.74
C LEU A 126 -5.56 -0.23 -27.21
N ILE A 127 -6.32 -0.26 -26.12
CA ILE A 127 -6.81 0.93 -25.42
C ILE A 127 -5.92 1.13 -24.19
N PHE A 128 -5.30 2.30 -24.09
CA PHE A 128 -4.59 2.70 -22.88
C PHE A 128 -5.59 3.26 -21.88
N PHE A 129 -5.46 2.87 -20.60
CA PHE A 129 -6.38 3.27 -19.53
C PHE A 129 -7.85 2.91 -19.82
N ALA A 130 -8.08 1.74 -20.42
CA ALA A 130 -9.43 1.20 -20.53
C ALA A 130 -9.99 0.97 -19.13
N GLU A 131 -11.30 1.21 -18.99
CA GLU A 131 -12.05 0.72 -17.84
C GLU A 131 -11.99 -0.81 -17.84
N GLY A 132 -11.29 -1.35 -16.87
CA GLY A 132 -11.23 -2.73 -16.45
C GLY A 132 -12.45 -3.16 -15.63
N PHE A 133 -12.24 -4.16 -14.78
CA PHE A 133 -13.35 -4.88 -14.13
C PHE A 133 -13.90 -4.09 -12.94
N GLU A 134 -15.21 -4.17 -12.72
CA GLU A 134 -15.86 -3.67 -11.51
C GLU A 134 -15.34 -4.44 -10.30
N TYR A 135 -14.87 -3.72 -9.29
CA TYR A 135 -14.47 -4.29 -8.01
C TYR A 135 -15.04 -3.46 -6.87
N ASN A 136 -15.27 -4.10 -5.73
CA ASN A 136 -15.75 -3.43 -4.54
C ASN A 136 -14.57 -3.08 -3.64
N LEU A 137 -14.14 -1.83 -3.65
CA LEU A 137 -13.11 -1.35 -2.73
C LEU A 137 -13.64 -1.52 -1.28
N PHE A 138 -12.87 -2.22 -0.45
CA PHE A 138 -13.25 -2.65 0.90
C PHE A 138 -14.51 -3.54 0.99
N GLY A 139 -15.00 -4.09 -0.13
CA GLY A 139 -16.20 -4.93 -0.18
C GLY A 139 -17.53 -4.17 -0.25
N PHE A 140 -17.54 -2.83 -0.23
CA PHE A 140 -18.79 -2.04 -0.25
C PHE A 140 -18.76 -0.75 -1.09
N ILE A 141 -17.60 -0.30 -1.58
CA ILE A 141 -17.53 0.86 -2.48
C ILE A 141 -17.37 0.33 -3.92
N PRO A 142 -18.43 0.34 -4.75
CA PRO A 142 -18.31 -0.08 -6.13
C PRO A 142 -17.38 0.90 -6.87
N THR A 143 -16.31 0.37 -7.45
CA THR A 143 -15.32 1.13 -8.20
C THR A 143 -15.03 0.41 -9.52
N ASN A 144 -14.94 1.18 -10.59
CA ASN A 144 -14.37 0.75 -11.86
C ASN A 144 -13.00 1.41 -12.01
N ARG A 145 -11.98 0.64 -12.39
CA ARG A 145 -10.69 1.15 -12.87
C ARG A 145 -10.61 0.78 -14.32
#